data_AF-A0A391PKF3-F1
#
_entry.id   AF-A0A391PKF3-F1
#
_cell.length_a   1.000
_cell.length_b   1.000
_cell.length_c   1.000
_cell.angle_alpha   90.00
_cell.angle_beta   90.00
_cell.angle_gamma   90.00
#
_symmetry.space_group_name_H-M   'P 1'
#
loop_
_entity.id
_entity.type
_entity.pdbx_description
1 polymer ?
#
loop_
_entity_poly.entity_id
_entity_poly.type
_entity_poly.pdbx_seq_one_letter_code
_entity_poly.pdbx_strand_id
1 'polypeptide(L)' 'MMKECPFHSRSKCEIWVDYQVACATLQEAEELCSSNWKKISYLLDRVNLLEALLTEAGIAIPE' A
#
# COMPACT_ATOMS: atom_id res chain seq x y z
N MET A 1 -19.77 22.21 1.72
CA MET A 1 -20.59 22.93 0.72
C MET A 1 -20.71 21.99 -0.49
N MET A 2 -21.89 21.39 -0.72
CA MET A 2 -22.08 20.53 -1.90
C MET A 2 -22.13 21.43 -3.14
N LYS A 3 -21.19 21.24 -4.06
CA LYS A 3 -21.22 21.93 -5.36
C LYS A 3 -22.37 21.32 -6.16
N GLU A 4 -23.26 22.16 -6.68
CA GLU A 4 -24.30 21.69 -7.61
C GLU A 4 -23.64 21.01 -8.82
N CYS A 5 -24.23 19.92 -9.27
CA CYS A 5 -23.70 19.16 -10.38
C CYS A 5 -23.84 19.98 -11.68
N PRO A 6 -22.74 20.32 -12.39
CA PRO A 6 -22.84 21.05 -13.65
C PRO A 6 -23.49 20.23 -14.77
N PHE A 7 -23.68 18.93 -14.56
CA PHE A 7 -24.25 17.99 -15.51
C PHE A 7 -25.66 17.49 -15.13
N HIS A 8 -26.19 17.85 -13.95
CA HIS A 8 -27.50 17.35 -13.51
C HIS A 8 -28.18 18.27 -12.49
N SER A 9 -29.49 18.48 -12.60
CA SER A 9 -30.30 19.27 -11.65
C SER A 9 -30.47 18.64 -10.26
N ARG A 10 -29.83 17.50 -9.99
CA ARG A 10 -29.80 16.88 -8.66
C ARG A 10 -28.74 17.54 -7.78
N SER A 11 -29.05 17.66 -6.50
CA SER A 11 -28.15 18.22 -5.48
C SER A 11 -26.88 17.39 -5.24
N LYS A 12 -26.83 16.14 -5.72
CA LYS A 12 -25.66 15.25 -5.67
C LYS A 12 -25.27 14.79 -7.08
N CYS A 13 -23.99 14.91 -7.41
CA CYS A 13 -23.38 14.35 -8.61
C CYS A 13 -22.84 12.95 -8.31
N GLU A 14 -23.46 11.90 -8.83
CA GLU A 14 -23.04 10.51 -8.62
C GLU A 14 -21.61 10.27 -9.16
N ILE A 15 -21.27 10.83 -10.33
CA ILE A 15 -19.91 10.78 -10.89
C ILE A 15 -18.87 11.36 -9.92
N TRP A 16 -19.21 12.45 -9.23
CA TRP A 16 -18.30 13.06 -8.26
C TRP A 16 -18.16 12.20 -7.00
N VAL A 17 -19.25 11.56 -6.56
CA VAL A 17 -19.21 10.62 -5.43
C VAL A 17 -18.33 9.42 -5.78
N ASP A 18 -18.52 8.82 -6.95
CA ASP A 18 -17.71 7.69 -7.41
C ASP A 18 -16.23 8.07 -7.54
N TYR A 19 -15.95 9.26 -8.08
CA TYR A 19 -14.59 9.80 -8.13
C TYR A 19 -13.97 9.93 -6.74
N GLN A 20 -14.70 10.49 -5.76
CA GLN A 20 -14.22 10.62 -4.39
C GLN A 20 -13.96 9.26 -3.73
N VAL A 21 -14.84 8.28 -3.96
CA VAL A 21 -14.64 6.90 -3.48
C VAL A 21 -13.39 6.30 -4.10
N ALA A 22 -13.21 6.41 -5.42
CA ALA A 22 -12.02 5.90 -6.09
C ALA A 22 -10.73 6.56 -5.58
N CYS A 23 -10.74 7.87 -5.34
CA CYS A 23 -9.60 8.57 -4.74
C CYS A 23 -9.27 8.04 -3.35
N ALA A 24 -10.26 7.84 -2.49
CA ALA A 24 -10.05 7.31 -1.13
C ALA A 24 -9.47 5.89 -1.17
N THR A 25 -10.04 5.01 -2.00
CA THR A 25 -9.53 3.64 -2.17
C THR A 25 -8.11 3.60 -2.71
N LEU A 26 -7.76 4.48 -3.67
CA LEU A 26 -6.39 4.58 -4.18
C LEU A 26 -5.41 5.04 -3.11
N GLN A 27 -5.78 6.04 -2.31
CA GLN A 27 -4.94 6.53 -1.22
C GLN A 27 -4.70 5.44 -0.16
N GLU A 28 -5.75 4.74 0.26
CA GLU A 28 -5.62 3.62 1.21
C GLU A 28 -4.73 2.50 0.67
N ALA A 29 -4.89 2.16 -0.61
CA ALA A 29 -4.06 1.16 -1.28
C ALA A 29 -2.58 1.59 -1.35
N GLU A 30 -2.30 2.85 -1.67
CA GLU A 30 -0.93 3.39 -1.70
C GLU A 30 -0.28 3.34 -0.32
N GLU A 31 -0.97 3.79 0.72
CA GLU A 31 -0.48 3.76 2.11
C GLU A 31 -0.18 2.33 2.58
N LEU A 32 -1.07 1.39 2.29
CA LEU A 32 -0.88 -0.04 2.60
C LEU A 32 0.30 -0.63 1.81
N CYS A 33 0.40 -0.36 0.51
CA CYS A 33 1.49 -0.88 -0.32
C CYS A 33 2.85 -0.34 0.14
N SER A 34 2.93 0.97 0.41
CA SER A 34 4.15 1.62 0.89
C SER A 34 4.61 1.08 2.23
N SER A 35 3.70 0.93 3.19
CA SER A 35 4.02 0.40 4.52
C SER A 35 4.43 -1.08 4.47
N ASN A 36 3.71 -1.91 3.71
CA ASN A 36 4.03 -3.32 3.52
C ASN A 36 5.39 -3.49 2.82
N TRP A 37 5.65 -2.71 1.76
CA TRP A 37 6.91 -2.76 1.04
C TRP A 37 8.09 -2.47 1.97
N LYS A 38 8.02 -1.37 2.74
CA LYS A 38 9.05 -1.02 3.73
C LYS A 38 9.31 -2.16 4.72
N LYS A 39 8.24 -2.80 5.21
CA LYS A 39 8.37 -3.90 6.18
C LYS A 39 9.00 -5.14 5.56
N ILE A 40 8.58 -5.51 4.35
CA ILE A 40 9.12 -6.66 3.61
C ILE A 40 10.60 -6.43 3.31
N SER A 41 10.98 -5.25 2.79
CA SER A 41 12.38 -4.93 2.52
C SER A 41 13.24 -5.03 3.78
N TYR A 42 12.79 -4.43 4.89
CA TYR A 42 13.51 -4.51 6.16
C TYR A 42 13.67 -5.95 6.66
N LEU A 43 12.63 -6.79 6.54
CA LEU A 43 12.70 -8.18 6.95
C LEU A 43 13.63 -8.99 6.04
N LEU A 44 13.57 -8.75 4.73
CA LEU A 44 14.45 -9.39 3.76
C LEU A 44 15.92 -9.05 4.02
N ASP A 45 16.24 -7.77 4.27
CA ASP A 45 17.60 -7.35 4.61
C ASP A 45 18.12 -8.08 5.87
N ARG A 46 17.25 -8.26 6.86
CA ARG A 46 17.58 -9.01 8.08
C ARG A 46 17.77 -10.50 7.83
N VAL A 47 16.94 -11.12 7.02
CA VAL A 47 17.08 -12.53 6.64
C VAL A 47 18.40 -12.73 5.90
N ASN A 48 18.70 -11.89 4.91
CA ASN A 48 19.95 -11.95 4.16
C ASN A 48 21.18 -11.82 5.08
N LEU A 49 21.15 -10.90 6.05
CA LEU A 49 22.22 -10.76 7.03
C LEU A 49 22.38 -12.03 7.89
N LEU A 50 21.27 -12.59 8.38
CA LEU A 50 21.30 -13.80 9.21
C LEU A 50 21.80 -15.01 8.42
N GLU A 51 21.35 -15.19 7.18
CA GLU A 51 21.80 -16.26 6.29
C GLU A 51 23.29 -16.15 5.97
N ALA A 52 23.80 -14.93 5.75
CA ALA A 52 25.24 -14.71 5.59
C ALA A 52 26.02 -15.14 6.84
N LEU A 53 25.57 -14.76 8.04
CA LEU A 53 26.22 -15.14 9.30
C LEU A 53 26.18 -16.66 9.55
N LEU A 54 25.06 -17.33 9.22
CA LEU A 54 24.94 -18.78 9.31
C LEU A 54 25.91 -19.47 8.34
N THR A 55 26.01 -18.95 7.11
CA THR A 55 26.93 -19.46 6.08
C THR A 55 28.38 -19.31 6.53
N GLU A 56 28.76 -18.14 7.06
CA GLU A 56 30.11 -17.89 7.60
C GLU A 56 30.45 -18.84 8.77
N ALA A 57 29.46 -19.18 9.59
CA ALA A 57 29.61 -20.13 10.68
C ALA A 57 29.58 -21.61 10.24
N GLY A 58 29.37 -21.90 8.94
CA GLY A 58 29.21 -23.26 8.42
C GLY A 58 27.94 -23.96 8.88
N ILE A 59 26.92 -23.21 9.33
CA ILE A 59 25.63 -23.73 9.74
C ILE A 59 24.71 -23.80 8.53
N ALA A 60 24.05 -24.95 8.33
CA ALA A 60 23.07 -25.11 7.26
C ALA A 60 21.85 -24.20 7.49
N ILE A 61 21.42 -23.51 6.44
CA ILE A 61 20.22 -22.68 6.45
C ILE A 61 18.99 -23.60 6.36
N PRO A 62 17.99 -23.49 7.26
CA PRO A 62 16.75 -24.25 7.18
C PRO A 62 15.93 -23.88 5.93
N GLU A 63 15.24 -24.88 5.34
CA GLU A 63 14.22 -24.67 4.28
C GLU A 63 12.95 -24.02 4.82
#